data_AF-A0A9J6B4P6-F1
#
_entry.id   AF-A0A9J6B4P6-F1
#
_cell.length_a   1.000
_cell.length_b   1.000
_cell.length_c   1.000
_cell.angle_alpha   90.00
_cell.angle_beta   90.00
_cell.angle_gamma   90.00
#
_symmetry.space_group_name_H-M   'P 1'
#
loop_
_entity.id
_entity.type
_entity.pdbx_description
1 polymer ?
#
loop_
_entity_poly.entity_id
_entity_poly.type
_entity_poly.pdbx_seq_one_letter_code
_entity_poly.pdbx_strand_id
1 'polypeptide(L)'
;MPILSVVVPEIKTDSFDWTCSDESPARHSLIFRGLVPVLHAGSARASHEESTEEALYFALQHAKTKGLCKEGDSVVALHRVGTASVIKIVTVK
;
A
#
# COMPACT_ATOMS: atom_id res chain seq x y z
N MET A 1 -11.35 12.64 -7.09
CA MET A 1 -11.31 11.48 -6.18
C MET A 1 -9.87 10.98 -6.16
N PRO A 2 -9.14 11.14 -5.04
CA PRO A 2 -7.75 10.72 -4.95
C PRO A 2 -7.64 9.20 -4.88
N ILE A 3 -6.64 8.63 -5.54
CA ILE A 3 -6.31 7.20 -5.51
C ILE A 3 -5.02 7.05 -4.70
N LEU A 4 -5.09 6.35 -3.57
CA LEU A 4 -3.90 6.03 -2.79
C LEU A 4 -3.23 4.79 -3.40
N SER A 5 -2.00 4.93 -3.88
CA SER A 5 -1.20 3.80 -4.37
C SER A 5 -0.13 3.45 -3.35
N VAL A 6 -0.30 2.32 -2.68
CA VAL A 6 0.65 1.85 -1.68
C VAL A 6 1.64 0.91 -2.36
N VAL A 7 2.92 1.24 -2.24
CA VAL A 7 4.03 0.42 -2.72
C VAL A 7 4.68 -0.24 -1.51
N VAL A 8 4.76 -1.57 -1.54
CA VAL A 8 5.36 -2.38 -0.49
C VAL A 8 6.67 -2.94 -1.05
N PRO A 9 7.83 -2.41 -0.64
CA PRO A 9 9.11 -2.88 -1.14
C PRO A 9 9.45 -4.26 -0.55
N GLU A 10 10.04 -5.13 -1.37
CA GLU A 10 10.63 -6.38 -0.90
C GLU A 10 11.98 -6.09 -0.23
N ILE A 11 12.13 -6.45 1.04
CA ILE A 11 13.41 -6.34 1.75
C ILE A 11 14.21 -7.62 1.52
N LYS A 12 15.25 -7.55 0.67
CA LYS A 12 16.22 -8.63 0.52
C LYS A 12 17.35 -8.44 1.54
N THR A 13 17.65 -9.49 2.29
CA THR A 13 18.73 -9.46 3.29
C THR A 13 19.93 -10.22 2.76
N ASP A 14 20.88 -9.51 2.16
CA ASP A 14 22.22 -10.04 1.90
C ASP A 14 23.15 -9.47 2.97
N SER A 15 23.51 -10.30 3.95
CA SER A 15 24.50 -10.06 5.01
C SER A 15 24.82 -8.58 5.34
N PHE A 16 24.19 -8.06 6.39
CA PHE A 16 24.50 -6.81 7.12
C PHE A 16 24.12 -5.45 6.51
N ASP A 17 23.68 -5.34 5.25
CA ASP A 17 23.17 -4.08 4.69
C ASP A 17 21.74 -4.21 4.14
N TRP A 18 20.81 -3.41 4.67
CA TRP A 18 19.43 -3.31 4.14
C TRP A 18 19.38 -2.29 3.00
N THR A 19 19.28 -2.77 1.76
CA THR A 19 19.06 -1.88 0.60
C THR A 19 17.58 -1.89 0.20
N CYS A 20 16.91 -0.73 0.32
CA CYS A 20 15.54 -0.54 -0.20
C CYS A 20 15.60 -0.26 -1.71
N SER A 21 15.55 -1.32 -2.52
CA SER A 21 15.68 -1.20 -3.98
C SER A 21 14.40 -0.75 -4.70
N ASP A 22 13.26 -0.71 -4.02
CA ASP A 22 11.95 -0.78 -4.70
C ASP A 22 11.01 0.43 -4.44
N GLU A 23 11.59 1.62 -4.25
CA GLU A 23 10.80 2.86 -4.12
C GLU A 23 10.43 3.49 -5.48
N SER A 24 11.07 3.04 -6.55
CA SER A 24 10.88 3.59 -7.89
C SER A 24 9.41 3.55 -8.36
N PRO A 25 8.59 2.50 -8.08
CA PRO A 25 7.19 2.49 -8.47
C PRO A 25 6.37 3.60 -7.78
N ALA A 26 6.69 3.95 -6.53
CA ALA A 26 6.03 5.02 -5.81
C ALA A 26 6.35 6.38 -6.45
N ARG A 27 7.62 6.62 -6.80
CA ARG A 27 8.04 7.86 -7.47
C ARG A 27 7.46 7.98 -8.87
N HIS A 28 7.46 6.90 -9.66
CA HIS A 28 6.91 6.91 -11.00
C HIS A 28 5.40 7.18 -11.01
N SER A 29 4.68 6.81 -9.96
CA SER A 29 3.24 7.07 -9.85
C SER A 29 2.89 8.56 -9.82
N LEU A 30 3.84 9.45 -9.50
CA LEU A 30 3.64 10.91 -9.49
C LEU A 30 3.35 11.51 -10.88
N ILE A 31 3.62 10.79 -11.97
CA ILE A 31 3.30 11.26 -13.32
C ILE A 31 1.79 11.27 -13.61
N PHE A 32 1.01 10.50 -12.84
CA PHE A 32 -0.42 10.35 -13.05
C PHE A 32 -1.22 11.29 -12.15
N ARG A 33 -2.09 12.10 -12.76
CA ARG A 33 -2.98 13.00 -12.02
C ARG A 33 -3.92 12.20 -11.13
N GLY A 34 -3.98 12.58 -9.85
CA GLY A 34 -4.93 12.01 -8.88
C GLY A 34 -4.40 10.80 -8.12
N LEU A 35 -3.20 10.30 -8.45
CA LEU A 35 -2.49 9.30 -7.67
C LEU A 35 -1.71 9.95 -6.53
N VAL A 36 -1.88 9.40 -5.33
CA VAL A 36 -1.12 9.74 -4.12
C VAL A 36 -0.29 8.52 -3.76
N PRO A 37 0.99 8.47 -4.16
CA PRO A 37 1.85 7.34 -3.85
C PRO A 37 2.27 7.36 -2.39
N VAL A 38 2.27 6.18 -1.77
CA VAL A 38 2.70 5.97 -0.39
C VAL A 38 3.64 4.78 -0.36
N LEU A 39 4.83 4.98 0.19
CA LEU A 39 5.77 3.90 0.44
C LEU A 39 5.46 3.30 1.81
N HIS A 40 5.23 1.99 1.86
CA HIS A 40 5.12 1.25 3.10
C HIS A 40 6.52 0.88 3.60
N ALA A 41 6.74 0.90 4.93
CA ALA A 41 7.96 0.34 5.50
C ALA A 41 7.92 -1.17 5.24
N GLY A 42 8.75 -1.68 4.32
CA GLY A 42 8.68 -3.06 3.85
C GLY A 42 8.64 -4.09 4.98
N SER A 43 7.97 -5.21 4.75
CA SER A 43 7.91 -6.31 5.72
C SER A 43 9.00 -7.32 5.42
N ALA A 44 9.77 -7.72 6.44
CA ALA A 44 10.70 -8.84 6.35
C ALA A 44 9.97 -10.21 6.44
N ARG A 45 8.63 -10.22 6.55
CA ARG A 45 7.85 -11.44 6.76
C ARG A 45 7.51 -12.10 5.42
N ALA A 46 7.73 -13.42 5.38
CA ALA A 46 7.82 -14.26 4.20
C ALA A 46 6.48 -14.67 3.55
N SER A 47 5.34 -14.04 3.87
CA SER A 47 4.04 -14.37 3.31
C SER A 47 3.40 -13.16 2.62
N HIS A 48 3.21 -13.27 1.31
CA HIS A 48 2.60 -12.21 0.49
C HIS A 48 1.19 -11.82 0.97
N GLU A 49 0.43 -12.75 1.56
CA GLU A 49 -0.95 -12.49 2.00
C GLU A 49 -1.01 -11.66 3.29
N GLU A 50 -0.20 -11.99 4.31
CA GLU A 50 -0.18 -11.24 5.58
C GLU A 50 0.32 -9.81 5.37
N SER A 51 1.32 -9.64 4.50
CA SER A 51 1.83 -8.32 4.11
C SER A 51 0.79 -7.46 3.39
N THR A 52 -0.15 -8.04 2.64
CA THR A 52 -1.17 -7.27 1.90
C THR A 52 -2.26 -6.68 2.79
N GLU A 53 -2.69 -7.40 3.84
CA GLU A 53 -3.70 -6.88 4.77
C GLU A 53 -3.11 -5.82 5.70
N GLU A 54 -1.84 -5.99 6.14
CA GLU A 54 -1.09 -4.95 6.86
C GLU A 54 -0.94 -3.67 6.02
N ALA A 55 -0.61 -3.80 4.74
CA ALA A 55 -0.51 -2.68 3.81
C ALA A 55 -1.86 -1.97 3.60
N LEU A 56 -2.96 -2.73 3.52
CA LEU A 56 -4.31 -2.17 3.42
C LEU A 56 -4.69 -1.40 4.68
N TYR A 57 -4.42 -1.95 5.86
CA TYR A 57 -4.66 -1.26 7.13
C TYR A 57 -3.86 0.05 7.22
N PHE A 58 -2.58 0.00 6.87
CA PHE A 58 -1.72 1.18 6.81
C PHE A 58 -2.24 2.23 5.82
N ALA A 59 -2.71 1.81 4.64
CA ALA A 59 -3.31 2.68 3.64
C ALA A 59 -4.50 3.47 4.21
N LEU A 60 -5.39 2.77 4.93
CA LEU A 60 -6.57 3.37 5.56
C LEU A 60 -6.17 4.37 6.65
N GLN A 61 -5.23 4.03 7.53
CA GLN A 61 -4.76 4.97 8.55
C GLN A 61 -4.08 6.20 7.95
N HIS A 62 -3.29 6.00 6.88
CA HIS A 62 -2.67 7.10 6.15
C HIS A 62 -3.73 8.02 5.53
N ALA A 63 -4.74 7.44 4.87
CA ALA A 63 -5.84 8.19 4.27
C ALA A 63 -6.63 9.01 5.30
N LYS A 64 -6.95 8.42 6.46
CA LYS A 64 -7.59 9.13 7.59
C LYS A 64 -6.73 10.28 8.09
N THR A 65 -5.44 10.04 8.32
CA THR A 65 -4.49 11.05 8.83
C THR A 65 -4.33 12.23 7.84
N LYS A 66 -4.45 11.96 6.53
CA LYS A 66 -4.39 12.98 5.48
C LYS A 66 -5.76 13.64 5.20
N GLY A 67 -6.82 13.25 5.90
CA GLY A 67 -8.17 13.77 5.69
C GLY A 67 -8.79 13.38 4.35
N LEU A 68 -8.32 12.28 3.74
CA LEU A 68 -8.85 11.79 2.45
C LEU A 68 -10.12 10.95 2.63
N CYS A 69 -10.31 10.36 3.81
CA CYS A 69 -11.52 9.67 4.23
C CYS A 69 -11.72 9.83 5.74
N LYS A 70 -12.92 9.49 6.21
CA LYS A 70 -13.29 9.43 7.63
C LYS A 70 -13.98 8.11 7.95
N GLU A 71 -14.12 7.82 9.24
CA GLU A 71 -14.86 6.65 9.71
C GLU A 71 -16.30 6.64 9.15
N GLY A 72 -16.74 5.47 8.70
CA GLY A 72 -18.02 5.26 8.03
C GLY A 72 -18.02 5.49 6.51
N ASP A 73 -16.99 6.13 5.94
CA ASP A 73 -16.88 6.27 4.49
C ASP A 73 -16.66 4.90 3.81
N SER A 74 -17.11 4.77 2.56
CA SER A 74 -16.84 3.60 1.73
C SER A 74 -15.69 3.87 0.78
N VAL A 75 -14.71 2.97 0.76
CA VAL A 75 -13.55 3.03 -0.14
C VAL A 75 -13.44 1.77 -0.98
N VAL A 76 -12.89 1.89 -2.18
CA VAL A 76 -12.60 0.75 -3.05
C VAL A 76 -11.14 0.35 -2.84
N ALA A 77 -10.92 -0.88 -2.40
CA ALA A 77 -9.59 -1.46 -2.26
C ALA A 77 -9.33 -2.44 -3.42
N LEU A 78 -8.26 -2.18 -4.17
CA LEU A 78 -7.70 -3.08 -5.18
C LEU A 78 -6.37 -3.61 -4.64
N HIS A 79 -6.26 -4.92 -4.50
CA HIS A 79 -5.00 -5.57 -4.09
C HIS A 79 -4.95 -6.99 -4.64
N ARG A 80 -3.79 -7.63 -4.51
CA ARG A 80 -3.54 -8.98 -5.02
C ARG A 80 -3.57 -9.98 -3.86
N VAL A 81 -4.30 -11.08 -4.03
CA VAL A 81 -4.30 -12.22 -3.09
C VAL A 81 -3.79 -13.43 -3.86
N GLY A 82 -2.60 -13.91 -3.51
CA GLY A 82 -1.87 -14.91 -4.29
C GLY A 82 -1.65 -14.46 -5.74
N THR A 83 -2.27 -15.14 -6.71
CA THR A 83 -2.20 -14.79 -8.14
C THR A 83 -3.39 -13.99 -8.66
N ALA A 84 -4.46 -13.86 -7.86
CA ALA A 84 -5.69 -13.19 -8.24
C ALA A 84 -5.67 -11.70 -7.87
N SER A 85 -6.35 -10.88 -8.67
CA SER A 85 -6.63 -9.48 -8.33
C SER A 85 -8.02 -9.38 -7.72
N VAL A 86 -8.13 -8.75 -6.55
CA VAL A 86 -9.39 -8.60 -5.82
C VAL A 86 -9.76 -7.14 -5.74
N ILE A 87 -11.02 -6.83 -6.06
CA ILE A 87 -11.64 -5.53 -5.86
C ILE A 87 -12.70 -5.70 -4.78
N LYS A 88 -12.60 -4.95 -3.68
CA LYS A 88 -13.59 -4.97 -2.60
C LYS A 88 -13.97 -3.54 -2.18
N ILE A 89 -15.24 -3.34 -1.82
CA ILE A 89 -15.70 -2.12 -1.15
C ILE A 89 -15.55 -2.36 0.35
N VAL A 90 -14.86 -1.44 1.03
CA VAL A 90 -14.55 -1.53 2.45
C VAL A 90 -15.08 -0.29 3.16
N THR A 91 -15.75 -0.48 4.29
CA THR A 91 -16.10 0.62 5.19
C THR A 91 -14.89 0.99 6.04
N VAL A 92 -14.52 2.27 6.03
CA VAL A 92 -13.45 2.80 6.87
C VAL A 92 -13.87 2.71 8.33
N LYS A 93 -13.06 2.04 9.14
CA LYS A 93 -13.18 1.98 10.60
C LYS A 93 -12.15 2.86 11.27
#